data_AF-A0A2V1BEU1-F1
#
_entry.id   AF-A0A2V1BEU1-F1
#
_cell.length_a   1.000
_cell.length_b   1.000
_cell.length_c   1.000
_cell.angle_alpha   90.00
_cell.angle_beta   90.00
_cell.angle_gamma   90.00
#
_symmetry.space_group_name_H-M   'P 1'
#
loop_
_entity.id
_entity.type
_entity.pdbx_description
1 polymer ?
#
loop_
_entity_poly.entity_id
_entity_poly.type
_entity_poly.pdbx_seq_one_letter_code
_entity_poly.pdbx_strand_id
1 'polypeptide(L)'
;MISAITSLIDATNQVYEAIKDEAGLPTNFKAAATKLPLILKLLEDAERYLMVTDEAIETVFTPTLEDCKAQATQLQELFDKVMIQDGESKWDRYVKAAETTGKSGRVENLVGGFWTSCSSW
;
A
#
# COMPACT_ATOMS: atom_id res chain seq x y z
N MET A 1 -0.16 9.35 -15.23
CA MET A 1 -0.07 9.14 -13.78
C MET A 1 -1.09 8.08 -13.33
N ILE A 2 -2.33 8.11 -13.84
CA ILE A 2 -3.36 7.06 -13.63
C ILE A 2 -2.80 5.64 -13.77
N SER A 3 -2.03 5.37 -14.83
CA SER A 3 -1.48 4.03 -15.09
C SER A 3 -0.65 3.48 -13.93
N ALA A 4 0.06 4.32 -13.17
CA ALA A 4 0.85 3.89 -12.03
C ALA A 4 -0.04 3.51 -10.83
N ILE A 5 -1.11 4.27 -10.55
CA ILE A 5 -2.05 3.96 -9.47
C ILE A 5 -2.89 2.73 -9.83
N THR A 6 -3.30 2.58 -11.09
CA THR A 6 -4.02 1.38 -11.53
C THR A 6 -3.15 0.12 -11.41
N SER A 7 -1.86 0.17 -11.79
CA SER A 7 -0.94 -0.95 -11.57
C SER A 7 -0.73 -1.28 -10.08
N LEU A 8 -0.73 -0.25 -9.23
CA LEU A 8 -0.65 -0.40 -7.77
C LEU A 8 -1.89 -1.09 -7.20
N ILE A 9 -3.07 -0.78 -7.74
CA ILE A 9 -4.36 -1.42 -7.41
C ILE A 9 -4.33 -2.90 -7.78
N ASP A 10 -3.91 -3.24 -9.01
CA ASP A 10 -3.90 -4.63 -9.48
C ASP A 10 -2.98 -5.51 -8.62
N ALA A 11 -1.78 -5.04 -8.31
CA ALA A 11 -0.84 -5.77 -7.46
C ALA A 11 -1.32 -5.86 -6.01
N THR A 12 -1.97 -4.82 -5.49
CA THR A 12 -2.55 -4.84 -4.14
C THR A 12 -3.71 -5.81 -4.02
N ASN A 13 -4.55 -5.94 -5.05
CA ASN A 13 -5.62 -6.92 -5.04
C ASN A 13 -5.08 -8.35 -4.97
N GLN A 14 -3.98 -8.65 -5.67
CA GLN A 14 -3.30 -9.94 -5.53
C GLN A 14 -2.78 -10.17 -4.10
N VAL A 15 -2.18 -9.15 -3.51
CA VAL A 15 -1.71 -9.18 -2.12
C VAL A 15 -2.86 -9.44 -1.14
N TYR A 16 -3.96 -8.71 -1.27
CA TYR A 16 -5.16 -8.88 -0.43
C TYR A 16 -5.73 -10.31 -0.55
N GLU A 17 -5.88 -10.80 -1.79
CA GLU A 17 -6.46 -12.12 -2.06
C GLU A 17 -5.62 -13.27 -1.51
N ALA A 18 -4.29 -13.17 -1.52
CA ALA A 18 -3.43 -14.19 -0.93
C ALA A 18 -3.30 -14.06 0.60
N ILE A 19 -3.50 -12.88 1.18
CA ILE A 19 -3.35 -12.66 2.64
C ILE A 19 -4.61 -12.97 3.43
N LYS A 20 -5.81 -12.75 2.85
CA LYS A 20 -7.07 -12.88 3.59
C LYS A 20 -7.25 -14.26 4.25
N ASP A 21 -6.63 -15.30 3.69
CA ASP A 21 -6.70 -16.68 4.17
C ASP A 21 -5.35 -17.21 4.76
N GLU A 22 -4.30 -16.39 4.79
CA GLU A 22 -2.95 -16.83 5.22
C GLU A 22 -2.82 -16.89 6.74
N ALA A 23 -2.63 -18.09 7.30
CA ALA A 23 -2.53 -18.31 8.73
C ALA A 23 -1.22 -17.76 9.34
N GLY A 24 -0.15 -17.62 8.55
CA GLY A 24 1.19 -17.24 9.03
C GLY A 24 1.49 -15.75 9.14
N LEU A 25 0.61 -14.86 8.65
CA LEU A 25 0.90 -13.44 8.58
C LEU A 25 0.63 -12.70 9.91
N PRO A 26 1.54 -11.81 10.38
CA PRO A 26 1.31 -11.01 11.58
C PRO A 26 0.06 -10.12 11.49
N THR A 27 -0.60 -9.91 12.64
CA THR A 27 -1.90 -9.24 12.74
C THR A 27 -1.92 -7.83 12.13
N ASN A 28 -0.84 -7.07 12.28
CA ASN A 28 -0.71 -5.73 11.72
C ASN A 28 -0.63 -5.74 10.18
N PHE A 29 0.02 -6.75 9.59
CA PHE A 29 0.01 -6.94 8.14
C PHE A 29 -1.38 -7.32 7.64
N LYS A 30 -2.10 -8.20 8.34
CA LYS A 30 -3.51 -8.51 8.01
C LYS A 30 -4.38 -7.26 8.08
N ALA A 31 -4.24 -6.47 9.14
CA ALA A 31 -4.97 -5.22 9.30
C ALA A 31 -4.62 -4.20 8.20
N ALA A 32 -3.35 -4.07 7.83
CA ALA A 32 -2.94 -3.19 6.74
C ALA A 32 -3.43 -3.69 5.36
N ALA A 33 -3.40 -5.00 5.11
CA ALA A 33 -3.86 -5.59 3.86
C ALA A 33 -5.35 -5.32 3.61
N THR A 34 -6.18 -5.34 4.65
CA THR A 34 -7.62 -4.99 4.52
C THR A 34 -7.87 -3.53 4.19
N LYS A 35 -6.91 -2.62 4.50
CA LYS A 35 -7.03 -1.18 4.26
C LYS A 35 -6.44 -0.73 2.93
N LEU A 36 -5.48 -1.50 2.39
CA LEU A 36 -4.72 -1.11 1.20
C LEU A 36 -5.62 -0.89 -0.05
N PRO A 37 -6.61 -1.75 -0.36
CA PRO A 37 -7.51 -1.51 -1.47
C PRO A 37 -8.27 -0.17 -1.36
N LEU A 38 -8.69 0.20 -0.15
CA LEU A 38 -9.38 1.47 0.11
C LEU A 38 -8.43 2.67 -0.08
N ILE A 39 -7.21 2.59 0.44
CA ILE A 39 -6.16 3.62 0.29
C ILE A 39 -5.92 3.92 -1.20
N LEU A 40 -5.77 2.87 -2.01
CA LEU A 40 -5.51 3.03 -3.43
C LEU A 40 -6.71 3.56 -4.21
N LYS A 41 -7.92 3.18 -3.80
CA LYS A 41 -9.12 3.71 -4.42
C LYS A 41 -9.26 5.21 -4.17
N LEU A 42 -8.98 5.66 -2.94
CA LEU A 42 -8.95 7.09 -2.59
C LEU A 42 -7.92 7.87 -3.42
N LEU A 43 -6.73 7.30 -3.59
CA LEU A 43 -5.68 7.88 -4.43
C LEU A 43 -6.10 8.01 -5.90
N GLU A 44 -6.73 6.97 -6.45
CA GLU A 44 -7.24 6.98 -7.82
C GLU A 44 -8.33 8.07 -8.01
N ASP A 45 -9.25 8.18 -7.06
CA ASP A 45 -10.33 9.16 -7.12
C ASP A 45 -9.81 10.59 -6.95
N ALA A 46 -8.83 10.81 -6.07
CA ALA A 46 -8.15 12.09 -5.89
C ALA A 46 -7.41 12.52 -7.16
N GLU A 47 -6.69 11.61 -7.82
CA GLU A 47 -6.01 11.90 -9.09
C GLU A 47 -7.01 12.28 -10.19
N ARG A 48 -8.09 11.52 -10.34
CA ARG A 48 -9.15 11.83 -11.31
C ARG A 48 -9.79 13.20 -11.08
N TYR A 49 -9.96 13.58 -9.82
CA TYR A 49 -10.48 14.90 -9.46
C TYR A 49 -9.50 16.02 -9.87
N LEU A 50 -8.20 15.86 -9.62
CA LEU A 50 -7.21 16.86 -10.02
C LEU A 50 -7.10 17.03 -11.54
N MET A 51 -7.42 16.00 -12.34
CA MET A 51 -7.41 16.11 -13.80
C MET A 51 -8.53 16.99 -14.39
N VAL A 52 -9.59 17.25 -13.62
CA VAL A 52 -10.77 18.00 -14.10
C VAL A 52 -10.97 19.32 -13.36
N THR A 53 -10.08 19.66 -12.43
CA THR A 53 -10.14 20.89 -11.62
C THR A 53 -9.28 22.00 -12.23
N ASP A 54 -9.44 23.24 -11.74
CA ASP A 54 -8.60 24.36 -12.17
C ASP A 54 -7.12 24.17 -11.77
N GLU A 55 -6.20 24.68 -12.60
CA GLU A 55 -4.74 24.59 -12.41
C GLU A 55 -4.26 25.05 -11.03
N ALA A 56 -4.93 26.05 -10.45
CA ALA A 56 -4.62 26.54 -9.10
C ALA A 56 -4.86 25.48 -8.02
N ILE A 57 -5.94 24.70 -8.14
CA ILE A 57 -6.25 23.60 -7.23
C ILE A 57 -5.30 22.43 -7.52
N GLU A 58 -5.07 22.08 -8.79
CA GLU A 58 -4.10 21.04 -9.15
C GLU A 58 -2.71 21.31 -8.54
N THR A 59 -2.20 22.53 -8.69
CA THR A 59 -0.87 22.93 -8.19
C THR A 59 -0.75 22.81 -6.67
N VAL A 60 -1.80 23.18 -5.93
CA VAL A 60 -1.79 23.13 -4.46
C VAL A 60 -1.83 21.69 -3.94
N PHE A 61 -2.55 20.80 -4.63
CA PHE A 61 -2.85 19.44 -4.12
C PHE A 61 -1.89 18.37 -4.65
N THR A 62 -1.24 18.60 -5.81
CA THR A 62 -0.30 17.65 -6.43
C THR A 62 0.81 17.15 -5.47
N PRO A 63 1.48 18.01 -4.68
CA PRO A 63 2.55 17.55 -3.79
C PRO A 63 2.06 16.51 -2.78
N THR A 64 0.88 16.72 -2.20
CA THR A 64 0.33 15.79 -1.22
C THR A 64 -0.16 14.50 -1.86
N LEU A 65 -0.72 14.57 -3.08
CA LEU A 65 -1.07 13.36 -3.82
C LEU A 65 0.16 12.48 -4.10
N GLU A 66 1.30 13.09 -4.47
CA GLU A 66 2.56 12.35 -4.66
C GLU A 66 3.13 11.79 -3.36
N ASP A 67 3.03 12.50 -2.23
CA ASP A 67 3.42 11.97 -0.91
C ASP A 67 2.57 10.74 -0.52
N CYS A 68 1.25 10.84 -0.68
CA CYS A 68 0.32 9.75 -0.41
C CYS A 68 0.62 8.52 -1.27
N LYS A 69 0.93 8.74 -2.56
CA LYS A 69 1.35 7.68 -3.48
C LYS A 69 2.68 7.07 -3.07
N ALA A 70 3.67 7.86 -2.66
CA ALA A 70 4.96 7.35 -2.19
C ALA A 70 4.80 6.47 -0.94
N GLN A 71 3.90 6.82 -0.02
CA GLN A 71 3.57 5.99 1.15
C GLN A 71 2.88 4.68 0.73
N ALA A 72 1.93 4.75 -0.21
CA ALA A 72 1.23 3.57 -0.72
C ALA A 72 2.16 2.60 -1.48
N THR A 73 3.07 3.11 -2.30
CA THR A 73 4.10 2.31 -2.99
C THR A 73 5.02 1.62 -1.99
N GLN A 74 5.51 2.33 -0.96
CA GLN A 74 6.35 1.71 0.07
C GLN A 74 5.60 0.62 0.85
N LEU A 75 4.29 0.81 1.07
CA LEU A 75 3.46 -0.18 1.74
C LEU A 75 3.30 -1.43 0.87
N GLN A 76 3.04 -1.28 -0.43
CA GLN A 76 3.01 -2.39 -1.40
C GLN A 76 4.35 -3.14 -1.43
N GLU A 77 5.48 -2.44 -1.53
CA GLU A 77 6.81 -3.08 -1.54
C GLU A 77 7.10 -3.89 -0.28
N LEU A 78 6.54 -3.48 0.87
CA LEU A 78 6.65 -4.26 2.10
C LEU A 78 5.84 -5.54 2.01
N PHE A 79 4.65 -5.49 1.42
CA PHE A 79 3.84 -6.67 1.16
C PHE A 79 4.53 -7.64 0.20
N ASP A 80 5.03 -7.17 -0.94
CA ASP A 80 5.72 -8.02 -1.92
C ASP A 80 6.90 -8.80 -1.31
N LYS A 81 7.61 -8.20 -0.35
CA LYS A 81 8.74 -8.85 0.34
C LYS A 81 8.30 -9.93 1.32
N VAL A 82 7.10 -9.86 1.88
CA VAL A 82 6.61 -10.82 2.89
C VAL A 82 5.69 -11.88 2.30
N MET A 83 5.17 -11.66 1.10
CA MET A 83 4.32 -12.62 0.38
C MET A 83 5.12 -13.87 0.01
N ILE A 84 4.67 -15.03 0.46
CA ILE A 84 5.28 -16.33 0.14
C ILE A 84 4.72 -16.79 -1.21
N GLN A 85 5.60 -17.08 -2.17
CA GLN A 85 5.23 -17.66 -3.46
C GLN A 85 5.21 -19.19 -3.41
N ASP A 86 4.37 -19.81 -4.23
CA ASP A 86 4.31 -21.25 -4.37
C ASP A 86 5.66 -21.82 -4.84
N GLY A 87 6.15 -22.85 -4.13
CA GLY A 87 7.43 -23.49 -4.42
C GLY A 87 8.64 -22.93 -3.67
N GLU A 88 8.47 -21.92 -2.80
CA GLU A 88 9.58 -21.37 -2.01
C GLU A 88 10.20 -22.36 -1.02
N SER A 89 11.53 -22.31 -0.93
CA SER A 89 12.30 -23.20 -0.06
C SER A 89 12.04 -22.90 1.42
N LYS A 90 12.34 -23.87 2.30
CA LYS A 90 12.23 -23.66 3.75
C LYS A 90 13.10 -22.48 4.24
N TRP A 91 14.27 -22.26 3.61
CA TRP A 91 15.16 -21.16 3.96
C TRP A 91 14.58 -19.80 3.56
N ASP A 92 13.96 -19.70 2.39
CA ASP A 92 13.28 -18.46 1.94
C ASP A 92 12.15 -18.07 2.91
N ARG A 93 11.39 -19.07 3.38
CA ARG A 93 10.35 -18.88 4.39
C ARG A 93 10.89 -18.36 5.73
N TYR A 94 12.05 -18.87 6.18
CA TYR A 94 12.70 -18.38 7.40
C TYR A 94 13.18 -16.93 7.27
N VAL A 95 13.80 -16.59 6.14
CA VAL A 95 14.26 -15.21 5.86
C VAL A 95 13.06 -14.25 5.85
N LYS A 96 11.99 -14.61 5.14
CA LYS A 96 10.77 -13.77 5.09
C LYS A 96 10.10 -13.62 6.46
N ALA A 97 10.04 -14.68 7.28
CA ALA A 97 9.49 -14.58 8.63
C ALA A 97 10.30 -13.60 9.52
N ALA A 98 11.63 -13.63 9.42
CA ALA A 98 12.50 -12.69 10.12
C ALA A 98 12.34 -11.24 9.63
N GLU A 99 12.25 -11.05 8.30
CA GLU A 99 12.00 -9.74 7.71
C GLU A 99 10.65 -9.14 8.12
N THR A 100 9.60 -9.96 8.13
CA THR A 100 8.24 -9.53 8.51
C THR A 100 8.21 -9.00 9.93
N THR A 101 8.94 -9.66 10.84
CA THR A 101 9.08 -9.24 12.25
C THR A 101 9.71 -7.84 12.36
N GLY A 102 10.77 -7.56 11.60
CA GLY A 102 11.44 -6.25 11.58
C GLY A 102 10.65 -5.15 10.86
N LYS A 103 9.71 -5.51 9.97
CA LYS A 103 8.91 -4.57 9.16
C LYS A 103 7.58 -4.18 9.80
N SER A 104 7.20 -4.85 10.91
CA SER A 104 5.89 -4.69 11.56
C SER A 104 5.55 -3.22 11.91
N GLY A 105 6.45 -2.53 12.61
CA GLY A 105 6.25 -1.11 12.96
C GLY A 105 6.29 -0.17 11.75
N ARG A 106 6.96 -0.56 10.66
CA ARG A 106 7.01 0.24 9.43
C ARG A 106 5.66 0.22 8.68
N VAL A 107 4.99 -0.91 8.67
CA VAL A 107 3.63 -1.04 8.10
C VAL A 107 2.64 -0.13 8.84
N GLU A 108 2.68 -0.13 10.17
CA GLU A 108 1.81 0.72 11.00
C GLU A 108 2.09 2.21 10.77
N ASN A 109 3.37 2.59 10.70
CA ASN A 109 3.77 3.97 10.41
C ASN A 109 3.33 4.44 9.01
N LEU A 110 3.40 3.58 8.00
CA LEU A 110 2.97 3.95 6.63
C LEU A 110 1.45 4.08 6.52
N VAL A 111 0.70 3.17 7.14
CA VAL A 111 -0.77 3.29 7.21
C VAL A 111 -1.15 4.54 7.99
N GLY A 112 -0.54 4.78 9.15
CA GLY A 112 -0.78 5.99 9.94
C GLY A 112 -0.42 7.27 9.18
N GLY A 113 0.73 7.28 8.53
CA GLY A 113 1.22 8.37 7.68
C GLY A 113 0.24 8.72 6.55
N PHE A 114 -0.34 7.70 5.91
CA PHE A 114 -1.38 7.90 4.90
C PHE A 114 -2.59 8.63 5.49
N TRP A 115 -3.10 8.19 6.64
CA TRP A 115 -4.24 8.87 7.26
C TRP A 115 -3.87 10.30 7.69
N THR A 116 -2.66 10.56 8.21
CA THR A 116 -2.26 11.92 8.58
C THR A 116 -2.09 12.86 7.38
N SER A 117 -1.53 12.37 6.27
CA SER A 117 -1.23 13.21 5.10
C SER A 117 -2.42 13.33 4.15
N CYS A 118 -3.24 12.28 4.04
CA CYS A 118 -4.23 12.13 2.97
C CYS A 118 -5.68 12.30 3.44
N SER A 119 -5.96 12.31 4.76
CA SER A 119 -7.30 12.63 5.30
C SER A 119 -7.45 14.08 5.79
N SER A 120 -6.44 14.92 5.55
CA SER A 120 -6.40 16.33 5.99
C SER A 120 -7.07 17.30 5.00
N TRP A 121 -7.85 16.77 4.06
CA TRP A 121 -8.49 17.49 2.95
C TRP A 121 -10.00 17.26 2.96
#